data_AF-A0A931XMF6-F1
#
_entry.id   AF-A0A931XMF6-F1
#
_cell.length_a   1.000
_cell.length_b   1.000
_cell.length_c   1.000
_cell.angle_alpha   90.00
_cell.angle_beta   90.00
_cell.angle_gamma   90.00
#
_symmetry.space_group_name_H-M   'P 1'
#
loop_
_entity.id
_entity.type
_entity.pdbx_description
1 polymer ?
#
loop_
_entity_poly.entity_id
_entity_poly.type
_entity_poly.pdbx_seq_one_letter_code
_entity_poly.pdbx_strand_id
1 'polypeptide(L)'
;MKFDGKLLIIGCGSVSQCAVPLVLKFMDMPAKDITIMDFVDNRSRVKDALERGVHYVFDRVTEDNYQQLLAKYVGPGDMIIDLAWNIECNAMLQWCRDHQVLYVNTSVEEWNPYKDSQRNDPTKYTLYRRHMEIRDRIDTWGDNKGTTAIVDHGANPGLVSHFTKHALLGIAEKILKEKPSDPRRPGLEKALADKNFATLAQLAGVKVIHISERDTQITDKPKRANEFVNTWSIEGFFEEGVAPAELGWGTHERYVPENAFFHKTGPKNQICLSTLGMKTWVRSWVPCGEITGMVIRHGEAFSISDRLTVWKDGEAVYRPTVHYAYCPA
;
A
#
# COMPACT_ATOMS: atom_id res chain seq x y z
N MET A 1 -3.16 19.77 13.75
CA MET A 1 -1.68 19.65 13.74
C MET A 1 -1.15 20.83 12.98
N LYS A 2 -0.31 21.67 13.58
CA LYS A 2 0.25 22.85 12.92
C LYS A 2 1.23 22.44 11.81
N PHE A 3 1.09 23.01 10.62
CA PHE A 3 2.00 22.81 9.50
C PHE A 3 2.26 24.16 8.80
N ASP A 4 3.51 24.60 8.81
CA ASP A 4 3.90 25.94 8.35
C ASP A 4 4.39 25.97 6.89
N GLY A 5 4.48 24.82 6.21
CA GLY A 5 4.89 24.69 4.81
C GLY A 5 3.72 24.69 3.81
N LYS A 6 4.05 24.61 2.53
CA LYS A 6 3.08 24.40 1.44
C LYS A 6 2.74 22.92 1.29
N LEU A 7 1.54 22.69 0.77
CA LEU A 7 1.03 21.34 0.49
C LEU A 7 0.64 21.23 -0.98
N LEU A 8 1.30 20.32 -1.70
CA LEU A 8 0.90 19.92 -3.05
C LEU A 8 0.20 18.56 -3.00
N ILE A 9 -1.04 18.51 -3.45
CA ILE A 9 -1.83 17.28 -3.61
C ILE A 9 -1.85 16.95 -5.11
N ILE A 10 -1.23 15.84 -5.49
CA ILE A 10 -1.18 15.39 -6.89
C ILE A 10 -2.30 14.37 -7.11
N GLY A 11 -3.13 14.63 -8.11
CA GLY A 11 -4.36 13.89 -8.37
C GLY A 11 -5.57 14.48 -7.64
N CYS A 12 -6.71 14.54 -8.32
CA CYS A 12 -8.01 14.96 -7.82
C CYS A 12 -9.08 13.87 -8.07
N GLY A 13 -8.66 12.60 -8.02
CA GLY A 13 -9.53 11.42 -8.13
C GLY A 13 -10.39 11.18 -6.89
N SER A 14 -10.97 9.97 -6.79
CA SER A 14 -11.88 9.60 -5.69
C SER A 14 -11.22 9.76 -4.31
N VAL A 15 -9.97 9.34 -4.16
CA VAL A 15 -9.24 9.41 -2.88
C VAL A 15 -9.01 10.86 -2.44
N SER A 16 -8.54 11.73 -3.34
CA SER A 16 -8.30 13.15 -3.04
C SER A 16 -9.56 13.88 -2.63
N GLN A 17 -10.70 13.58 -3.27
CA GLN A 17 -12.00 14.18 -2.94
C GLN A 17 -12.42 13.87 -1.49
N CYS A 18 -12.02 12.72 -0.96
CA CYS A 18 -12.23 12.36 0.45
C CYS A 18 -11.13 12.92 1.37
N ALA A 19 -9.88 12.98 0.91
CA ALA A 19 -8.73 13.41 1.72
C ALA A 19 -8.67 14.92 1.94
N VAL A 20 -8.94 15.74 0.91
CA VAL A 20 -8.85 17.20 0.97
C VAL A 20 -9.69 17.82 2.10
N PRO A 21 -10.97 17.42 2.31
CA PRO A 21 -11.74 17.90 3.46
C PRO A 21 -11.13 17.55 4.81
N LEU A 22 -10.45 16.39 4.92
CA LEU A 22 -9.79 15.95 6.16
C LEU A 22 -8.51 16.74 6.41
N VAL A 23 -7.70 16.98 5.37
CA VAL A 23 -6.54 17.87 5.42
C VAL A 23 -6.96 19.24 5.95
N LEU A 24 -7.97 19.86 5.33
CA LEU A 24 -8.49 21.16 5.71
C LEU A 24 -9.16 21.20 7.10
N LYS A 25 -9.48 20.04 7.68
CA LYS A 25 -10.08 19.91 9.02
C LYS A 25 -9.03 19.69 10.11
N PHE A 26 -7.99 18.90 9.83
CA PHE A 26 -7.06 18.41 10.84
C PHE A 26 -5.67 19.05 10.76
N MET A 27 -5.29 19.61 9.60
CA MET A 27 -4.07 20.40 9.45
C MET A 27 -4.37 21.87 9.70
N ASP A 28 -3.67 22.44 10.68
CA ASP A 28 -3.71 23.85 11.01
C ASP A 28 -2.70 24.56 10.10
N MET A 29 -3.17 24.94 8.91
CA MET A 29 -2.46 25.67 7.87
C MET A 29 -3.43 26.51 7.04
N PRO A 30 -3.01 27.62 6.41
CA PRO A 30 -3.88 28.39 5.53
C PRO A 30 -4.25 27.61 4.26
N ALA A 31 -5.54 27.63 3.89
CA ALA A 31 -6.01 26.92 2.69
C ALA A 31 -5.34 27.37 1.39
N LYS A 32 -4.94 28.65 1.31
CA LYS A 32 -4.17 29.23 0.19
C LYS A 32 -2.78 28.61 -0.02
N ASP A 33 -2.24 27.93 1.01
CA ASP A 33 -0.95 27.25 0.92
C ASP A 33 -1.10 25.79 0.47
N ILE A 34 -2.33 25.38 0.12
CA ILE A 34 -2.66 24.07 -0.45
C ILE A 34 -2.94 24.23 -1.95
N THR A 35 -2.30 23.40 -2.76
CA THR A 35 -2.53 23.30 -4.20
C THR A 35 -2.92 21.88 -4.58
N ILE A 36 -4.03 21.73 -5.31
CA ILE A 36 -4.43 20.48 -5.96
C ILE A 36 -3.99 20.55 -7.43
N MET A 37 -3.29 19.53 -7.91
CA MET A 37 -2.86 19.40 -9.29
C MET A 37 -3.50 18.17 -9.95
N ASP A 38 -4.14 18.34 -11.09
CA ASP A 38 -4.65 17.24 -11.91
C ASP A 38 -4.67 17.65 -13.38
N PHE A 39 -4.53 16.67 -14.28
CA PHE A 39 -4.58 16.87 -15.73
C PHE A 39 -6.01 16.78 -16.30
N VAL A 40 -7.00 16.51 -15.45
CA VAL A 40 -8.44 16.56 -15.76
C VAL A 40 -9.07 17.66 -14.91
N ASP A 41 -10.00 18.43 -15.46
CA ASP A 41 -10.75 19.43 -14.69
C ASP A 41 -11.75 18.79 -13.72
N ASN A 42 -11.32 18.61 -12.48
CA ASN A 42 -12.12 18.08 -11.38
C ASN A 42 -12.55 19.17 -10.38
N ARG A 43 -12.44 20.47 -10.72
CA ARG A 43 -12.77 21.58 -9.80
C ARG A 43 -14.18 21.50 -9.23
N SER A 44 -15.14 21.03 -10.04
CA SER A 44 -16.53 20.85 -9.60
C SER A 44 -16.68 19.85 -8.45
N ARG A 45 -15.75 18.90 -8.32
CA ARG A 45 -15.75 17.87 -7.27
C ARG A 45 -15.09 18.31 -5.97
N VAL A 46 -14.39 19.45 -5.97
CA VAL A 46 -13.68 20.01 -4.81
C VAL A 46 -14.07 21.46 -4.53
N LYS A 47 -15.27 21.89 -4.97
CA LYS A 47 -15.74 23.28 -4.90
C LYS A 47 -15.60 23.90 -3.51
N ASP A 48 -15.99 23.16 -2.47
CA ASP A 48 -15.91 23.61 -1.08
C ASP A 48 -14.46 23.92 -0.64
N ALA A 49 -13.48 23.17 -1.15
CA ALA A 49 -12.07 23.45 -0.88
C ALA A 49 -11.60 24.72 -1.57
N LEU A 50 -12.02 24.94 -2.83
CA LEU A 50 -11.68 26.13 -3.61
C LEU A 50 -12.30 27.39 -3.00
N GLU A 51 -13.55 27.32 -2.53
CA GLU A 51 -14.24 28.43 -1.84
C GLU A 51 -13.52 28.81 -0.53
N ARG A 52 -12.86 27.85 0.12
CA ARG A 52 -12.02 28.10 1.30
C ARG A 52 -10.64 28.66 0.97
N GLY A 53 -10.26 28.72 -0.31
CA GLY A 53 -9.01 29.31 -0.80
C GLY A 53 -7.97 28.32 -1.30
N VAL A 54 -8.27 27.02 -1.38
CA VAL A 54 -7.36 26.03 -1.98
C VAL A 54 -7.15 26.34 -3.46
N HIS A 55 -5.90 26.25 -3.93
CA HIS A 55 -5.57 26.45 -5.33
C HIS A 55 -5.79 25.17 -6.14
N TYR A 56 -6.17 25.34 -7.41
CA TYR A 56 -6.28 24.24 -8.36
C TYR A 56 -5.47 24.57 -9.60
N VAL A 57 -4.64 23.63 -10.03
CA VAL A 57 -3.79 23.75 -11.21
C VAL A 57 -4.09 22.61 -12.17
N PHE A 58 -4.24 22.97 -13.44
CA PHE A 58 -4.35 22.03 -14.54
C PHE A 58 -2.96 21.75 -15.10
N ASP A 59 -2.34 20.65 -14.67
CA ASP A 59 -1.02 20.22 -15.14
C ASP A 59 -0.87 18.71 -14.99
N ARG A 60 0.12 18.13 -15.67
CA ARG A 60 0.40 16.69 -15.65
C ARG A 60 1.84 16.45 -15.26
N VAL A 61 2.03 15.69 -14.18
CA VAL A 61 3.36 15.14 -13.83
C VAL A 61 3.70 14.01 -14.81
N THR A 62 4.90 14.08 -15.39
CA THR A 62 5.45 13.11 -16.36
C THR A 62 6.92 12.87 -16.08
N GLU A 63 7.47 11.78 -16.61
CA GLU A 63 8.89 11.46 -16.53
C GLU A 63 9.79 12.61 -17.00
N ASP A 64 9.38 13.35 -18.03
CA ASP A 64 10.18 14.42 -18.63
C ASP A 64 10.14 15.75 -17.86
N ASN A 65 9.07 16.02 -17.09
CA ASN A 65 8.82 17.35 -16.53
C ASN A 65 8.77 17.43 -15.00
N TYR A 66 8.69 16.30 -14.29
CA TYR A 66 8.36 16.29 -12.86
C TYR A 66 9.33 17.15 -12.04
N GLN A 67 10.63 17.15 -12.38
CA GLN A 67 11.63 17.91 -11.64
C GLN A 67 11.37 19.42 -11.67
N GLN A 68 11.18 20.01 -12.86
CA GLN A 68 10.93 21.45 -12.97
C GLN A 68 9.50 21.80 -12.57
N LEU A 69 8.55 20.89 -12.75
CA LEU A 69 7.16 21.12 -12.41
C LEU A 69 6.97 21.21 -10.90
N LEU A 70 7.43 20.20 -10.14
CA LEU A 70 7.26 20.14 -8.69
C LEU A 70 7.94 21.32 -7.97
N ALA A 71 9.12 21.72 -8.45
CA ALA A 71 9.89 22.84 -7.90
C ALA A 71 9.16 24.21 -7.97
N LYS A 72 8.10 24.33 -8.79
CA LYS A 72 7.26 25.54 -8.83
C LYS A 72 6.32 25.65 -7.62
N TYR A 73 5.97 24.53 -7.00
CA TYR A 73 4.91 24.45 -6.00
C TYR A 73 5.43 24.19 -4.59
N VAL A 74 6.49 23.38 -4.46
CA VAL A 74 7.02 22.94 -3.16
C VAL A 74 8.55 22.97 -3.13
N GLY A 75 9.11 23.19 -1.94
CA GLY A 75 10.53 23.17 -1.63
C GLY A 75 10.82 22.68 -0.21
N PRO A 76 12.03 22.96 0.34
CA PRO A 76 12.45 22.42 1.63
C PRO A 76 11.44 22.68 2.77
N GLY A 77 10.99 21.61 3.44
CA GLY A 77 10.02 21.67 4.53
C GLY A 77 8.55 21.60 4.11
N ASP A 78 8.26 21.68 2.81
CA ASP A 78 6.92 21.49 2.26
C ASP A 78 6.55 20.00 2.15
N MET A 79 5.32 19.70 1.75
CA MET A 79 4.80 18.33 1.63
C MET A 79 4.12 18.07 0.28
N ILE A 80 4.33 16.86 -0.25
CA ILE A 80 3.57 16.27 -1.34
C ILE A 80 2.70 15.14 -0.79
N ILE A 81 1.40 15.18 -1.08
CA ILE A 81 0.48 14.04 -0.97
C ILE A 81 0.16 13.57 -2.39
N ASP A 82 0.68 12.42 -2.76
CA ASP A 82 0.53 11.83 -4.08
C ASP A 82 -0.58 10.78 -4.10
N LEU A 83 -1.69 11.13 -4.74
CA LEU A 83 -2.91 10.33 -4.88
C LEU A 83 -3.26 10.12 -6.37
N ALA A 84 -2.26 10.26 -7.24
CA ALA A 84 -2.38 10.00 -8.66
C ALA A 84 -1.97 8.56 -9.01
N TRP A 85 -2.22 8.18 -10.26
CA TRP A 85 -1.73 6.93 -10.86
C TRP A 85 -0.67 7.25 -11.92
N ASN A 86 0.18 6.27 -12.25
CA ASN A 86 1.29 6.37 -13.21
C ASN A 86 2.33 7.48 -12.92
N ILE A 87 2.69 7.69 -11.66
CA ILE A 87 3.84 8.52 -11.26
C ILE A 87 4.85 7.61 -10.57
N GLU A 88 6.08 7.51 -11.08
CA GLU A 88 7.03 6.54 -10.52
C GLU A 88 7.45 6.91 -9.09
N CYS A 89 7.19 5.98 -8.15
CA CYS A 89 7.49 6.19 -6.74
C CYS A 89 8.98 6.47 -6.49
N ASN A 90 9.90 5.76 -7.15
CA ASN A 90 11.34 5.96 -6.97
C ASN A 90 11.81 7.35 -7.41
N ALA A 91 11.26 7.90 -8.51
CA ALA A 91 11.55 9.26 -8.94
C ALA A 91 11.08 10.29 -7.90
N MET A 92 9.87 10.10 -7.37
CA MET A 92 9.32 10.97 -6.32
C MET A 92 10.13 10.89 -5.03
N LEU A 93 10.48 9.68 -4.57
CA LEU A 93 11.30 9.48 -3.37
C LEU A 93 12.66 10.18 -3.48
N GLN A 94 13.35 10.02 -4.62
CA GLN A 94 14.63 10.68 -4.86
C GLN A 94 14.47 12.21 -4.88
N TRP A 95 13.51 12.72 -5.65
CA TRP A 95 13.29 14.15 -5.78
C TRP A 95 12.93 14.81 -4.45
N CYS A 96 12.01 14.20 -3.69
CA CYS A 96 11.61 14.69 -2.37
C CYS A 96 12.78 14.66 -1.38
N ARG A 97 13.62 13.62 -1.41
CA ARG A 97 14.83 13.58 -0.59
C ARG A 97 15.79 14.72 -0.93
N ASP A 98 16.10 14.91 -2.20
CA ASP A 98 17.07 15.92 -2.67
C ASP A 98 16.60 17.36 -2.38
N HIS A 99 15.29 17.60 -2.44
CA HIS A 99 14.68 18.91 -2.21
C HIS A 99 14.14 19.08 -0.78
N GLN A 100 14.39 18.12 0.10
CA GLN A 100 13.97 18.12 1.50
C GLN A 100 12.44 18.30 1.70
N VAL A 101 11.66 17.71 0.80
CA VAL A 101 10.19 17.73 0.79
C VAL A 101 9.64 16.46 1.45
N LEU A 102 8.63 16.60 2.31
CA LEU A 102 7.90 15.47 2.89
C LEU A 102 7.05 14.80 1.81
N TYR A 103 6.98 13.48 1.81
CA TYR A 103 6.21 12.73 0.81
C TYR A 103 5.29 11.71 1.46
N VAL A 104 4.08 11.59 0.95
CA VAL A 104 3.20 10.45 1.24
C VAL A 104 2.45 10.03 -0.02
N ASN A 105 2.29 8.72 -0.20
CA ASN A 105 1.43 8.16 -1.24
C ASN A 105 0.64 6.95 -0.72
N THR A 106 -0.21 6.40 -1.59
CA THR A 106 -1.02 5.21 -1.28
C THR A 106 -0.68 3.98 -2.12
N SER A 107 0.27 4.09 -3.06
CA SER A 107 0.68 3.00 -3.95
C SER A 107 2.11 3.19 -4.47
N VAL A 108 2.84 2.09 -4.69
CA VAL A 108 4.12 2.09 -5.43
C VAL A 108 3.86 1.98 -6.93
N GLU A 109 3.77 3.13 -7.59
CA GLU A 109 3.47 3.26 -9.03
C GLU A 109 4.72 3.33 -9.93
N GLU A 110 4.53 3.13 -11.24
CA GLU A 110 5.52 3.31 -12.33
C GLU A 110 5.00 4.29 -13.38
N TRP A 111 5.89 4.97 -14.12
CA TRP A 111 5.49 5.84 -15.25
C TRP A 111 4.71 5.08 -16.33
N ASN A 112 5.11 3.84 -16.64
CA ASN A 112 4.47 3.00 -17.65
C ASN A 112 4.45 1.51 -17.23
N PRO A 113 3.40 1.04 -16.54
CA PRO A 113 3.25 -0.36 -16.11
C PRO A 113 2.94 -1.34 -17.27
N TYR A 114 2.69 -0.82 -18.48
CA TYR A 114 2.34 -1.61 -19.67
C TYR A 114 3.44 -1.64 -20.74
N LYS A 115 4.65 -1.18 -20.40
CA LYS A 115 5.80 -1.06 -21.34
C LYS A 115 6.20 -2.38 -22.01
N ASP A 116 5.91 -3.51 -21.39
CA ASP A 116 6.15 -4.83 -21.95
C ASP A 116 4.82 -5.56 -22.20
N SER A 117 4.49 -5.73 -23.48
CA SER A 117 3.26 -6.39 -23.93
C SER A 117 3.33 -7.91 -23.89
N GLN A 118 4.52 -8.50 -23.81
CA GLN A 118 4.72 -9.94 -23.82
C GLN A 118 4.61 -10.54 -22.43
N ARG A 119 5.07 -9.81 -21.40
CA ARG A 119 5.00 -10.22 -19.98
C ARG A 119 5.49 -11.65 -19.71
N ASN A 120 6.55 -12.08 -20.39
CA ASN A 120 7.05 -13.46 -20.38
C ASN A 120 7.58 -13.93 -19.01
N ASP A 121 8.03 -13.01 -18.16
CA ASP A 121 8.52 -13.30 -16.81
C ASP A 121 7.66 -12.56 -15.79
N PRO A 122 6.73 -13.24 -15.08
CA PRO A 122 5.83 -12.59 -14.14
C PRO A 122 6.57 -11.89 -13.00
N THR A 123 7.78 -12.35 -12.63
CA THR A 123 8.54 -11.78 -11.51
C THR A 123 9.01 -10.35 -11.72
N LYS A 124 8.95 -9.84 -12.96
CA LYS A 124 9.30 -8.46 -13.31
C LYS A 124 8.15 -7.47 -13.12
N TYR A 125 6.91 -7.97 -13.07
CA TYR A 125 5.71 -7.15 -12.90
C TYR A 125 5.11 -7.38 -11.52
N THR A 126 5.96 -7.47 -10.50
CA THR A 126 5.50 -7.66 -9.13
C THR A 126 5.71 -6.43 -8.26
N LEU A 127 4.88 -6.26 -7.24
CA LEU A 127 5.15 -5.30 -6.18
C LEU A 127 6.39 -5.69 -5.38
N TYR A 128 6.71 -6.99 -5.28
CA TYR A 128 8.03 -7.44 -4.82
C TYR A 128 9.16 -6.74 -5.58
N ARG A 129 9.12 -6.74 -6.92
CA ARG A 129 10.15 -6.09 -7.74
C ARG A 129 10.23 -4.59 -7.48
N ARG A 130 9.08 -3.91 -7.42
CA ARG A 130 9.03 -2.46 -7.14
C ARG A 130 9.59 -2.13 -5.74
N HIS A 131 9.29 -2.95 -4.72
CA HIS A 131 9.89 -2.80 -3.39
C HIS A 131 11.40 -3.07 -3.38
N MET A 132 11.92 -3.98 -4.23
CA MET A 132 13.37 -4.17 -4.36
C MET A 132 14.03 -2.93 -4.97
N GLU A 133 13.40 -2.31 -5.97
CA GLU A 133 13.92 -1.08 -6.57
C GLU A 133 13.96 0.08 -5.58
N ILE A 134 12.96 0.18 -4.69
CA ILE A 134 12.99 1.14 -3.57
C ILE A 134 14.16 0.86 -2.63
N ARG A 135 14.43 -0.40 -2.28
CA ARG A 135 15.57 -0.75 -1.42
C ARG A 135 16.90 -0.45 -2.09
N ASP A 136 17.05 -0.84 -3.35
CA ASP A 136 18.24 -0.54 -4.15
C ASP A 136 18.47 0.98 -4.20
N ARG A 137 17.41 1.78 -4.36
CA ARG A 137 17.48 3.25 -4.31
C ARG A 137 17.96 3.75 -2.96
N ILE A 138 17.37 3.28 -1.86
CA ILE A 138 17.76 3.67 -0.49
C ILE A 138 19.23 3.35 -0.22
N ASP A 139 19.72 2.20 -0.69
CA ASP A 139 21.12 1.78 -0.51
C ASP A 139 22.10 2.75 -1.21
N THR A 140 21.69 3.40 -2.31
CA THR A 140 22.53 4.43 -2.97
C THR A 140 22.66 5.74 -2.19
N TRP A 141 21.79 6.00 -1.22
CA TRP A 141 21.79 7.28 -0.50
C TRP A 141 22.94 7.43 0.50
N GLY A 142 23.62 6.33 0.87
CA GLY A 142 24.69 6.32 1.87
C GLY A 142 24.22 6.54 3.32
N ASP A 143 23.09 7.22 3.52
CA ASP A 143 22.40 7.36 4.79
C ASP A 143 20.87 7.42 4.62
N ASN A 144 20.15 7.13 5.70
CA ASN A 144 18.69 7.27 5.77
C ASN A 144 18.25 8.39 6.72
N LYS A 145 18.91 9.55 6.66
CA LYS A 145 18.63 10.75 7.50
C LYS A 145 17.91 11.88 6.75
N GLY A 146 17.45 11.64 5.52
CA GLY A 146 16.69 12.61 4.74
C GLY A 146 15.29 12.86 5.27
N THR A 147 14.55 13.74 4.60
CA THR A 147 13.16 14.05 4.93
C THR A 147 12.27 12.80 4.85
N THR A 148 11.30 12.71 5.77
CA THR A 148 10.39 11.56 5.84
C THR A 148 9.56 11.40 4.56
N ALA A 149 9.57 10.19 4.03
CA ALA A 149 8.65 9.72 2.99
C ALA A 149 7.87 8.51 3.50
N ILE A 150 6.55 8.53 3.37
CA ILE A 150 5.66 7.43 3.76
C ILE A 150 5.04 6.84 2.50
N VAL A 151 5.45 5.62 2.17
CA VAL A 151 4.95 4.90 1.00
C VAL A 151 3.84 3.95 1.41
N ASP A 152 2.90 3.68 0.51
CA ASP A 152 1.87 2.65 0.67
C ASP A 152 0.97 2.89 1.91
N HIS A 153 0.48 4.12 2.06
CA HIS A 153 -0.26 4.56 3.26
C HIS A 153 -1.71 4.98 2.98
N GLY A 154 -2.45 4.10 2.32
CA GLY A 154 -3.90 4.18 2.17
C GLY A 154 -4.66 3.31 3.18
N ALA A 155 -5.75 2.69 2.74
CA ALA A 155 -6.45 1.66 3.51
C ALA A 155 -5.66 0.33 3.47
N ASN A 156 -5.42 -0.16 2.27
CA ASN A 156 -4.65 -1.34 1.93
C ASN A 156 -3.92 -1.01 0.63
N PRO A 157 -2.58 -0.92 0.61
CA PRO A 157 -1.69 -0.97 1.76
C PRO A 157 -1.86 0.25 2.69
N GLY A 158 -1.45 0.13 3.96
CA GLY A 158 -1.52 1.20 4.96
C GLY A 158 -2.24 0.79 6.24
N LEU A 159 -3.50 1.24 6.41
CA LEU A 159 -4.35 0.96 7.59
C LEU A 159 -4.35 -0.52 8.00
N VAL A 160 -4.37 -1.45 7.06
CA VAL A 160 -4.34 -2.90 7.33
C VAL A 160 -3.08 -3.39 8.05
N SER A 161 -1.96 -2.68 7.91
CA SER A 161 -0.75 -2.95 8.72
C SER A 161 -0.96 -2.55 10.19
N HIS A 162 -1.73 -1.49 10.44
CA HIS A 162 -2.11 -1.09 11.80
C HIS A 162 -3.12 -2.09 12.40
N PHE A 163 -4.11 -2.53 11.62
CA PHE A 163 -5.04 -3.58 12.05
C PHE A 163 -4.33 -4.89 12.36
N THR A 164 -3.33 -5.27 11.56
CA THR A 164 -2.51 -6.46 11.83
C THR A 164 -1.82 -6.36 13.19
N LYS A 165 -1.18 -5.23 13.48
CA LYS A 165 -0.56 -5.00 14.80
C LYS A 165 -1.58 -5.05 15.93
N HIS A 166 -2.71 -4.37 15.77
CA HIS A 166 -3.78 -4.34 16.77
C HIS A 166 -4.35 -5.74 17.04
N ALA A 167 -4.59 -6.53 15.99
CA ALA A 167 -5.06 -7.90 16.10
C ALA A 167 -4.04 -8.80 16.82
N LEU A 168 -2.74 -8.68 16.52
CA LEU A 168 -1.69 -9.46 17.19
C LEU A 168 -1.62 -9.16 18.70
N LEU A 169 -1.76 -7.89 19.10
CA LEU A 169 -1.84 -7.51 20.51
C LEU A 169 -3.06 -8.18 21.17
N GLY A 170 -4.25 -8.04 20.56
CA GLY A 170 -5.49 -8.60 21.10
C GLY A 170 -5.47 -10.13 21.18
N ILE A 171 -4.90 -10.83 20.19
CA ILE A 171 -4.75 -12.29 20.21
C ILE A 171 -3.82 -12.71 21.36
N ALA A 172 -2.66 -12.06 21.52
CA ALA A 172 -1.71 -12.39 22.57
C ALA A 172 -2.31 -12.15 23.97
N GLU A 173 -2.97 -11.00 24.20
CA GLU A 173 -3.66 -10.68 25.44
C GLU A 173 -4.77 -11.70 25.76
N LYS A 174 -5.55 -12.10 24.76
CA LYS A 174 -6.60 -13.12 24.91
C LYS A 174 -6.01 -14.48 25.29
N ILE A 175 -4.90 -14.89 24.66
CA ILE A 175 -4.19 -16.14 25.04
C ILE A 175 -3.75 -16.06 26.50
N LEU A 176 -3.11 -14.97 26.92
CA LEU A 176 -2.61 -14.79 28.30
C LEU A 176 -3.73 -14.79 29.34
N LYS A 177 -4.90 -14.27 28.98
CA LYS A 177 -6.09 -14.23 29.83
C LYS A 177 -6.78 -15.58 29.94
N GLU A 178 -7.01 -16.26 28.82
CA GLU A 178 -7.81 -17.48 28.75
C GLU A 178 -6.99 -18.76 29.01
N LYS A 179 -5.66 -18.70 28.85
CA LYS A 179 -4.75 -19.82 29.04
C LYS A 179 -3.59 -19.42 29.97
N PRO A 180 -3.84 -19.21 31.26
CA PRO A 180 -2.82 -18.71 32.19
C PRO A 180 -1.60 -19.63 32.34
N SER A 181 -1.78 -20.93 32.12
CA SER A 181 -0.72 -21.95 32.16
C SER A 181 -0.09 -22.24 30.78
N ASP A 182 -0.35 -21.43 29.75
CA ASP A 182 0.25 -21.62 28.42
C ASP A 182 1.79 -21.49 28.53
N PRO A 183 2.57 -22.49 28.08
CA PRO A 183 4.03 -22.46 28.22
C PRO A 183 4.68 -21.31 27.44
N ARG A 184 3.97 -20.71 26.47
CA ARG A 184 4.44 -19.56 25.69
C ARG A 184 4.29 -18.24 26.43
N ARG A 185 3.63 -18.21 27.60
CA ARG A 185 3.31 -17.00 28.37
C ARG A 185 4.51 -16.07 28.57
N PRO A 186 5.68 -16.51 29.06
CA PRO A 186 6.82 -15.60 29.27
C PRO A 186 7.29 -14.96 27.95
N GLY A 187 7.24 -15.70 26.85
CA GLY A 187 7.58 -15.19 25.53
C GLY A 187 6.56 -14.17 25.01
N LEU A 188 5.26 -14.42 25.22
CA LEU A 188 4.18 -13.51 24.83
C LEU A 188 4.23 -12.21 25.62
N GLU A 189 4.41 -12.28 26.94
CA GLU A 189 4.54 -11.09 27.81
C GLU A 189 5.75 -10.22 27.40
N LYS A 190 6.90 -10.86 27.15
CA LYS A 190 8.09 -10.15 26.67
C LYS A 190 7.85 -9.51 25.30
N ALA A 191 7.29 -10.27 24.34
CA ALA A 191 7.06 -9.75 22.99
C ALA A 191 6.01 -8.63 22.96
N LEU A 192 5.02 -8.63 23.87
CA LEU A 192 4.08 -7.53 24.08
C LEU A 192 4.79 -6.28 24.59
N ALA A 193 5.61 -6.41 25.63
CA ALA A 193 6.37 -5.30 26.21
C ALA A 193 7.33 -4.66 25.19
N ASP A 194 8.04 -5.50 24.44
CA ASP A 194 9.01 -5.06 23.42
C ASP A 194 8.32 -4.59 22.12
N LYS A 195 7.00 -4.75 21.98
CA LYS A 195 6.24 -4.59 20.73
C LYS A 195 6.89 -5.35 19.56
N ASN A 196 7.42 -6.54 19.85
CA ASN A 196 8.03 -7.42 18.84
C ASN A 196 6.95 -8.22 18.11
N PHE A 197 6.35 -7.60 17.10
CA PHE A 197 5.22 -8.18 16.35
C PHE A 197 5.55 -9.48 15.62
N ALA A 198 6.78 -9.68 15.14
CA ALA A 198 7.19 -10.93 14.48
C ALA A 198 7.15 -12.11 15.48
N THR A 199 7.77 -11.92 16.65
CA THR A 199 7.73 -12.90 17.74
C THR A 199 6.31 -13.10 18.27
N LEU A 200 5.50 -12.04 18.38
CA LEU A 200 4.09 -12.16 18.75
C LEU A 200 3.32 -13.05 17.77
N ALA A 201 3.46 -12.80 16.47
CA ALA A 201 2.78 -13.58 15.44
C ALA A 201 3.22 -15.06 15.47
N GLN A 202 4.53 -15.32 15.64
CA GLN A 202 5.08 -16.66 15.80
C GLN A 202 4.51 -17.37 17.02
N LEU A 203 4.59 -16.75 18.20
CA LEU A 203 4.15 -17.35 19.46
C LEU A 203 2.63 -17.52 19.51
N ALA A 204 1.87 -16.59 18.92
CA ALA A 204 0.43 -16.72 18.77
C ALA A 204 0.03 -17.85 17.81
N GLY A 205 0.96 -18.32 16.96
CA GLY A 205 0.72 -19.38 15.98
C GLY A 205 -0.02 -18.89 14.74
N VAL A 206 0.10 -17.60 14.40
CA VAL A 206 -0.53 -17.03 13.21
C VAL A 206 0.16 -17.58 11.97
N LYS A 207 -0.59 -18.29 11.13
CA LYS A 207 -0.06 -18.91 9.90
C LYS A 207 -0.36 -18.10 8.66
N VAL A 208 -1.57 -17.58 8.57
CA VAL A 208 -2.10 -16.88 7.39
C VAL A 208 -2.78 -15.59 7.85
N ILE A 209 -2.53 -14.50 7.12
CA ILE A 209 -3.23 -13.22 7.27
C ILE A 209 -3.82 -12.88 5.90
N HIS A 210 -5.13 -12.97 5.78
CA HIS A 210 -5.80 -12.39 4.62
C HIS A 210 -6.12 -10.94 4.92
N ILE A 211 -5.85 -10.08 3.94
CA ILE A 211 -6.56 -8.81 3.86
C ILE A 211 -7.93 -9.18 3.29
N SER A 212 -8.91 -9.41 4.16
CA SER A 212 -10.23 -9.91 3.74
C SER A 212 -11.17 -8.73 3.55
N GLU A 213 -11.56 -8.48 2.30
CA GLU A 213 -12.42 -7.35 1.97
C GLU A 213 -13.63 -7.80 1.14
N ARG A 214 -14.81 -7.33 1.54
CA ARG A 214 -16.05 -7.46 0.81
C ARG A 214 -16.69 -6.10 0.67
N ASP A 215 -16.70 -5.57 -0.55
CA ASP A 215 -17.49 -4.40 -0.87
C ASP A 215 -18.93 -4.84 -1.21
N THR A 216 -19.90 -4.10 -0.70
CA THR A 216 -21.34 -4.35 -0.89
C THR A 216 -22.10 -3.10 -1.33
N GLN A 217 -21.36 -2.05 -1.71
CA GLN A 217 -21.95 -0.82 -2.23
C GLN A 217 -22.73 -1.12 -3.51
N ILE A 218 -23.93 -0.59 -3.60
CA ILE A 218 -24.80 -0.70 -4.78
C ILE A 218 -25.18 0.69 -5.26
N THR A 219 -25.44 0.81 -6.55
CA THR A 219 -25.97 2.02 -7.17
C THR A 219 -27.40 1.80 -7.64
N ASP A 220 -28.18 2.87 -7.70
CA ASP A 220 -29.51 2.92 -8.29
C ASP A 220 -29.50 2.78 -9.83
N LYS A 221 -28.32 2.81 -10.47
CA LYS A 221 -28.16 2.67 -11.91
C LYS A 221 -27.49 1.34 -12.24
N PRO A 222 -28.14 0.45 -13.01
CA PRO A 222 -27.53 -0.80 -13.40
C PRO A 222 -26.30 -0.54 -14.29
N LYS A 223 -25.27 -1.37 -14.10
CA LYS A 223 -24.06 -1.39 -14.94
C LYS A 223 -24.43 -1.54 -16.42
N ARG A 224 -23.82 -0.72 -17.28
CA ARG A 224 -24.02 -0.77 -18.73
C ARG A 224 -23.14 -1.83 -19.39
N ALA A 225 -23.54 -2.24 -20.59
CA ALA A 225 -22.68 -3.06 -21.45
C ALA A 225 -21.39 -2.29 -21.78
N ASN A 226 -20.26 -2.99 -21.76
CA ASN A 226 -18.93 -2.42 -22.03
C ASN A 226 -18.50 -1.27 -21.10
N GLU A 227 -19.07 -1.19 -19.91
CA GLU A 227 -18.66 -0.27 -18.84
C GLU A 227 -17.93 -1.04 -17.73
N PHE A 228 -16.86 -0.47 -17.17
CA PHE A 228 -16.27 -0.95 -15.92
C PHE A 228 -16.76 -0.04 -14.80
N VAL A 229 -17.35 -0.62 -13.75
CA VAL A 229 -17.80 0.10 -12.56
C VAL A 229 -16.98 -0.39 -11.38
N ASN A 230 -16.51 0.54 -10.55
CA ASN A 230 -15.79 0.26 -9.32
C ASN A 230 -16.06 1.39 -8.33
N THR A 231 -15.79 1.15 -7.05
CA THR A 231 -15.98 2.12 -5.95
C THR A 231 -14.74 3.00 -5.73
N TRP A 232 -13.63 2.67 -6.41
CA TRP A 232 -12.40 3.43 -6.47
C TRP A 232 -11.80 3.40 -7.88
N SER A 233 -10.52 3.75 -8.04
CA SER A 233 -9.84 3.92 -9.33
C SER A 233 -10.04 2.72 -10.26
N ILE A 234 -10.59 2.97 -11.45
CA ILE A 234 -10.71 1.96 -12.52
C ILE A 234 -9.33 1.60 -13.06
N GLU A 235 -8.51 2.61 -13.37
CA GLU A 235 -7.17 2.42 -13.91
C GLU A 235 -6.26 1.68 -12.92
N GLY A 236 -6.30 2.06 -11.63
CA GLY A 236 -5.53 1.40 -10.57
C GLY A 236 -5.93 -0.06 -10.40
N PHE A 237 -7.23 -0.33 -10.26
CA PHE A 237 -7.71 -1.70 -10.11
C PHE A 237 -7.45 -2.57 -11.34
N PHE A 238 -7.54 -1.99 -12.55
CA PHE A 238 -7.19 -2.70 -13.77
C PHE A 238 -5.71 -3.07 -13.79
N GLU A 239 -4.81 -2.13 -13.52
CA GLU A 239 -3.36 -2.32 -13.49
C GLU A 239 -2.95 -3.45 -12.54
N GLU A 240 -3.45 -3.39 -11.30
CA GLU A 240 -3.17 -4.37 -10.26
C GLU A 240 -3.80 -5.74 -10.61
N GLY A 241 -5.03 -5.73 -11.12
CA GLY A 241 -5.78 -6.94 -11.40
C GLY A 241 -5.23 -7.73 -12.58
N VAL A 242 -4.68 -7.06 -13.60
CA VAL A 242 -4.03 -7.73 -14.75
C VAL A 242 -2.56 -8.04 -14.52
N ALA A 243 -2.04 -7.74 -13.33
CA ALA A 243 -0.72 -8.18 -12.92
C ALA A 243 -0.76 -9.63 -12.39
N PRO A 244 0.40 -10.29 -12.26
CA PRO A 244 0.53 -11.58 -11.60
C PRO A 244 -0.09 -11.58 -10.19
N ALA A 245 -0.74 -12.68 -9.80
CA ALA A 245 -1.14 -12.87 -8.42
C ALA A 245 0.10 -12.94 -7.51
N GLU A 246 0.10 -12.23 -6.38
CA GLU A 246 1.20 -12.20 -5.42
C GLU A 246 0.74 -12.52 -4.01
N LEU A 247 1.54 -13.35 -3.32
CA LEU A 247 1.27 -13.73 -1.94
C LEU A 247 2.59 -13.75 -1.15
N GLY A 248 2.59 -13.09 0.01
CA GLY A 248 3.49 -13.42 1.11
C GLY A 248 3.42 -14.92 1.39
N TRP A 249 4.56 -15.60 1.42
CA TRP A 249 4.63 -17.06 1.46
C TRP A 249 5.16 -17.54 2.80
N GLY A 250 4.27 -18.11 3.61
CA GLY A 250 4.57 -18.50 4.97
C GLY A 250 5.42 -19.76 5.06
N THR A 251 6.23 -19.88 6.11
CA THR A 251 7.09 -21.07 6.35
C THR A 251 6.29 -22.33 6.66
N HIS A 252 4.99 -22.20 6.93
CA HIS A 252 4.11 -23.32 7.21
C HIS A 252 3.53 -23.99 5.95
N GLU A 253 3.64 -23.34 4.79
CA GLU A 253 3.08 -23.82 3.53
C GLU A 253 3.84 -25.06 3.05
N ARG A 254 3.10 -26.14 2.77
CA ARG A 254 3.67 -27.43 2.35
C ARG A 254 3.46 -27.72 0.87
N TYR A 255 2.52 -27.02 0.24
CA TYR A 255 2.12 -27.24 -1.13
C TYR A 255 2.28 -25.94 -1.89
N VAL A 256 3.18 -25.98 -2.87
CA VAL A 256 3.42 -24.86 -3.76
C VAL A 256 2.38 -24.91 -4.89
N PRO A 257 1.66 -23.81 -5.19
CA PRO A 257 0.73 -23.78 -6.30
C PRO A 257 1.40 -24.07 -7.63
N GLU A 258 0.65 -24.65 -8.57
CA GLU A 258 1.12 -24.79 -9.94
C GLU A 258 1.44 -23.40 -10.54
N ASN A 259 2.48 -23.32 -11.35
CA ASN A 259 2.96 -22.08 -11.97
C ASN A 259 3.43 -21.00 -10.98
N ALA A 260 3.83 -21.37 -9.77
CA ALA A 260 4.46 -20.46 -8.83
C ALA A 260 5.91 -20.13 -9.22
N PHE A 261 6.28 -18.87 -9.02
CA PHE A 261 7.62 -18.34 -9.21
C PHE A 261 8.14 -17.82 -7.87
N PHE A 262 9.41 -18.12 -7.58
CA PHE A 262 10.12 -17.67 -6.38
C PHE A 262 11.15 -16.60 -6.74
N HIS A 263 11.30 -15.61 -5.88
CA HIS A 263 12.31 -14.58 -6.02
C HIS A 263 13.70 -15.07 -5.58
N LYS A 264 14.74 -14.70 -6.35
CA LYS A 264 16.13 -15.14 -6.12
C LYS A 264 16.94 -14.21 -5.24
N THR A 265 16.52 -12.96 -5.09
CA THR A 265 17.19 -11.86 -4.35
C THR A 265 16.22 -11.24 -3.35
N GLY A 266 16.71 -10.40 -2.43
CA GLY A 266 15.88 -9.75 -1.41
C GLY A 266 15.45 -10.68 -0.27
N PRO A 267 14.39 -10.34 0.49
CA PRO A 267 13.92 -11.12 1.64
C PRO A 267 13.26 -12.46 1.29
N LYS A 268 12.93 -12.71 0.01
CA LYS A 268 12.32 -13.94 -0.51
C LYS A 268 11.07 -14.33 0.28
N ASN A 269 10.27 -13.33 0.64
CA ASN A 269 9.09 -13.47 1.49
C ASN A 269 7.79 -13.62 0.70
N GLN A 270 7.80 -13.48 -0.62
CA GLN A 270 6.65 -13.69 -1.48
C GLN A 270 6.94 -14.71 -2.58
N ILE A 271 5.85 -15.25 -3.14
CA ILE A 271 5.80 -15.88 -4.46
C ILE A 271 4.85 -15.09 -5.35
N CYS A 272 4.98 -15.25 -6.67
CA CYS A 272 3.94 -14.87 -7.62
C CYS A 272 3.52 -16.06 -8.48
N LEU A 273 2.33 -15.98 -9.08
CA LEU A 273 1.83 -16.99 -10.01
C LEU A 273 1.81 -16.43 -11.43
N SER A 274 1.93 -17.28 -12.46
CA SER A 274 1.74 -16.81 -13.85
C SER A 274 0.30 -16.38 -14.17
N THR A 275 -0.66 -16.73 -13.32
CA THR A 275 -2.06 -16.31 -13.44
C THR A 275 -2.26 -14.87 -12.99
N LEU A 276 -3.18 -14.17 -13.64
CA LEU A 276 -3.55 -12.80 -13.27
C LEU A 276 -4.27 -12.78 -11.92
N GLY A 277 -4.00 -11.75 -11.10
CA GLY A 277 -4.62 -11.60 -9.77
C GLY A 277 -6.13 -11.64 -9.81
N MET A 278 -6.76 -10.96 -10.79
CA MET A 278 -8.22 -10.96 -10.95
C MET A 278 -8.81 -12.31 -11.41
N LYS A 279 -7.97 -13.26 -11.81
CA LYS A 279 -8.37 -14.62 -12.23
C LYS A 279 -7.95 -15.70 -11.23
N THR A 280 -7.28 -15.32 -10.14
CA THR A 280 -6.84 -16.21 -9.07
C THR A 280 -7.77 -16.03 -7.88
N TRP A 281 -8.41 -17.12 -7.45
CA TRP A 281 -9.44 -17.09 -6.40
C TRP A 281 -8.99 -17.81 -5.14
N VAL A 282 -9.35 -17.25 -3.99
CA VAL A 282 -9.09 -17.80 -2.66
C VAL A 282 -10.38 -17.80 -1.84
N ARG A 283 -10.53 -18.81 -0.98
CA ARG A 283 -11.58 -18.80 0.04
C ARG A 283 -11.12 -17.96 1.22
N SER A 284 -11.98 -17.06 1.67
CA SER A 284 -11.73 -16.24 2.83
C SER A 284 -13.02 -16.00 3.62
N TRP A 285 -12.94 -15.17 4.64
CA TRP A 285 -14.05 -14.86 5.52
C TRP A 285 -14.00 -13.39 5.96
N VAL A 286 -15.17 -12.78 6.05
CA VAL A 286 -15.42 -11.46 6.63
C VAL A 286 -16.59 -11.58 7.63
N PRO A 287 -16.83 -10.61 8.53
CA PRO A 287 -17.90 -10.69 9.55
C PRO A 287 -19.29 -11.09 9.03
N CYS A 288 -19.62 -10.78 7.77
CA CYS A 288 -20.90 -11.13 7.15
C CYS A 288 -20.94 -12.51 6.47
N GLY A 289 -19.84 -13.27 6.44
CA GLY A 289 -19.80 -14.65 5.96
C GLY A 289 -18.54 -15.04 5.18
N GLU A 290 -18.58 -16.26 4.64
CA GLU A 290 -17.57 -16.75 3.71
C GLU A 290 -17.59 -15.94 2.40
N ILE A 291 -16.41 -15.70 1.84
CA ILE A 291 -16.24 -15.04 0.55
C ILE A 291 -15.27 -15.83 -0.33
N THR A 292 -15.44 -15.70 -1.64
CA THR A 292 -14.41 -16.07 -2.61
C THR A 292 -13.82 -14.78 -3.14
N GLY A 293 -12.57 -14.49 -2.76
CA GLY A 293 -11.87 -13.26 -3.10
C GLY A 293 -10.83 -13.48 -4.19
N MET A 294 -10.50 -12.43 -4.92
CA MET A 294 -9.39 -12.38 -5.86
C MET A 294 -8.06 -12.16 -5.14
N VAL A 295 -6.99 -12.75 -5.66
CA VAL A 295 -5.61 -12.56 -5.18
C VAL A 295 -4.94 -11.46 -5.98
N ILE A 296 -5.42 -10.23 -5.78
CA ILE A 296 -4.82 -9.03 -6.38
C ILE A 296 -3.50 -8.74 -5.65
N ARG A 297 -2.45 -8.41 -6.39
CA ARG A 297 -1.15 -8.06 -5.77
C ARG A 297 -1.29 -6.77 -4.98
N HIS A 298 -0.67 -6.70 -3.80
CA HIS A 298 -0.80 -5.55 -2.90
C HIS A 298 0.48 -5.38 -2.06
N GLY A 299 0.90 -4.14 -1.79
CA GLY A 299 2.18 -3.83 -1.14
C GLY A 299 2.26 -4.33 0.31
N GLU A 300 1.12 -4.45 0.99
CA GLU A 300 1.06 -4.99 2.35
C GLU A 300 1.31 -6.50 2.39
N ALA A 301 1.00 -7.24 1.32
CA ALA A 301 1.32 -8.66 1.24
C ALA A 301 2.85 -8.87 1.31
N PHE A 302 3.61 -7.96 0.71
CA PHE A 302 5.06 -7.92 0.82
C PHE A 302 5.47 -7.45 2.21
N SER A 303 5.07 -6.25 2.60
CA SER A 303 5.63 -5.58 3.78
C SER A 303 5.23 -6.25 5.09
N ILE A 304 3.99 -6.74 5.25
CA ILE A 304 3.56 -7.46 6.46
C ILE A 304 4.28 -8.81 6.55
N SER A 305 4.35 -9.56 5.45
CA SER A 305 5.03 -10.87 5.46
C SER A 305 6.51 -10.73 5.80
N ASP A 306 7.21 -9.75 5.23
CA ASP A 306 8.61 -9.47 5.57
C ASP A 306 8.76 -9.02 7.02
N ARG A 307 7.94 -8.04 7.45
CA ARG A 307 8.05 -7.43 8.79
C ARG A 307 7.72 -8.38 9.94
N LEU A 308 6.91 -9.40 9.69
CA LEU A 308 6.56 -10.46 10.64
C LEU A 308 7.46 -11.70 10.52
N THR A 309 8.48 -11.69 9.65
CA THR A 309 9.44 -12.79 9.56
C THR A 309 10.35 -12.81 10.80
N VAL A 310 10.50 -13.98 11.41
CA VAL A 310 11.52 -14.24 12.45
C VAL A 310 12.70 -14.94 11.79
N TRP A 311 13.87 -14.33 11.91
CA TRP A 311 15.12 -14.84 11.37
C TRP A 311 15.98 -15.46 12.47
N LYS A 312 16.62 -16.58 12.17
CA LYS A 312 17.63 -17.21 13.01
C LYS A 312 18.77 -17.69 12.11
N ASP A 313 20.00 -17.24 12.39
CA ASP A 313 21.20 -17.64 11.64
C ASP A 313 21.07 -17.44 10.12
N GLY A 314 20.36 -16.39 9.70
CA GLY A 314 20.10 -16.09 8.28
C GLY A 314 18.94 -16.84 7.65
N GLU A 315 18.29 -17.75 8.38
CA GLU A 315 17.12 -18.50 7.91
C GLU A 315 15.81 -17.97 8.50
N ALA A 316 14.77 -17.90 7.66
CA ALA A 316 13.43 -17.54 8.10
C ALA A 316 12.79 -18.74 8.82
N VAL A 317 12.83 -18.76 10.15
CA VAL A 317 12.24 -19.84 10.98
C VAL A 317 10.74 -19.67 11.19
N TYR A 318 10.21 -18.48 10.95
CA TYR A 318 8.78 -18.21 10.94
C TYR A 318 8.46 -17.07 9.97
N ARG A 319 7.39 -17.24 9.21
CA ARG A 319 6.77 -16.21 8.37
C ARG A 319 5.30 -16.56 8.16
N PRO A 320 4.37 -15.60 8.27
CA PRO A 320 2.99 -15.84 7.86
C PRO A 320 2.82 -15.71 6.34
N THR A 321 1.91 -16.50 5.79
CA THR A 321 1.34 -16.23 4.46
C THR A 321 0.50 -14.96 4.55
N VAL A 322 0.65 -14.04 3.61
CA VAL A 322 -0.11 -12.78 3.59
C VAL A 322 -0.54 -12.48 2.17
N HIS A 323 -1.83 -12.25 1.93
CA HIS A 323 -2.30 -11.80 0.62
C HIS A 323 -3.66 -11.14 0.70
N TYR A 324 -4.04 -10.47 -0.39
CA TYR A 324 -5.36 -9.92 -0.53
C TYR A 324 -6.38 -11.03 -0.86
N ALA A 325 -7.58 -10.92 -0.31
CA ALA A 325 -8.73 -11.75 -0.64
C ALA A 325 -9.90 -10.82 -0.91
N TYR A 326 -9.93 -10.24 -2.11
CA TYR A 326 -10.84 -9.14 -2.43
C TYR A 326 -12.08 -9.59 -3.17
N CYS A 327 -13.25 -9.31 -2.61
CA CYS A 327 -14.54 -9.44 -3.28
C CYS A 327 -15.12 -8.02 -3.49
N PRO A 328 -14.88 -7.38 -4.65
CA PRO A 328 -15.45 -6.06 -4.94
C PRO A 328 -16.98 -6.13 -5.09
N ALA A 329 -17.57 -4.93 -5.20
CA ALA A 329 -19.02 -4.70 -5.29
C ALA A 329 -19.67 -5.27 -6.55
#